data_AF-A0A524BH85-F1
#
_entry.id   AF-A0A524BH85-F1
#
_cell.length_a   1.000
_cell.length_b   1.000
_cell.length_c   1.000
_cell.angle_alpha   90.00
_cell.angle_beta   90.00
_cell.angle_gamma   90.00
#
_symmetry.space_group_name_H-M   'P 1'
#
loop_
_entity.id
_entity.type
_entity.pdbx_description
1 polymer ?
#
loop_
_entity_poly.entity_id
_entity_poly.type
_entity_poly.pdbx_seq_one_letter_code
_entity_poly.pdbx_strand_id
1 'polypeptide(L)'
;MSQYTPDIELPRTYKKEEHPYIKFDRGCKLCELGERVQRHNEEQEKQPRAKYKQKEKVYSVGGAGPDNLNDVKLIILSDFPGHYESSESNCFPMVDILQNQETRKKGLLKPRNAGSFLRMALSNMYNLNTYTDCWITNAVKCNPLEDTIKESSHLKKCNSKWLANEFALLDDYCPTVPLLVAGTLAFKALSNLYPESKTLLKEYGFNGSRRRSNLILGTGPISRGTVVTFNPARIARSEPRIESSISSKYKLSVTSNDWLYPPIPGSPVDLFIKDLRFLTPFLSCS
;
A
#
# COMPACT_ATOMS: atom_id res chain seq x y z
N MET A 1 6.75 -25.04 -5.62
CA MET A 1 6.90 -24.54 -7.00
C MET A 1 7.82 -23.33 -6.95
N SER A 2 8.98 -23.40 -7.61
CA SER A 2 9.92 -22.28 -7.73
C SER A 2 9.32 -21.24 -8.68
N GLN A 3 8.66 -20.22 -8.14
CA GLN A 3 8.25 -19.07 -8.95
C GLN A 3 9.51 -18.28 -9.32
N TYR A 4 9.98 -18.54 -10.53
CA TYR A 4 10.87 -17.69 -11.28
C TYR A 4 10.18 -16.33 -11.39
N THR A 5 10.68 -15.31 -10.69
CA THR A 5 10.35 -13.92 -11.04
C THR A 5 11.14 -13.63 -12.30
N PRO A 6 10.51 -13.52 -13.50
CA PRO A 6 11.23 -13.05 -14.67
C PRO A 6 11.88 -11.70 -14.35
N ASP A 7 12.94 -11.34 -15.08
CA ASP A 7 13.51 -9.99 -15.03
C ASP A 7 12.43 -8.99 -15.47
N ILE A 8 11.60 -8.57 -14.52
CA ILE A 8 10.55 -7.58 -14.73
C ILE A 8 11.28 -6.24 -14.76
N GLU A 9 11.21 -5.57 -15.90
CA GLU A 9 11.63 -4.19 -15.97
C GLU A 9 10.74 -3.34 -15.06
N LEU A 10 11.34 -2.79 -14.00
CA LEU A 10 10.61 -1.97 -13.05
C LEU A 10 10.23 -0.62 -13.68
N PRO A 11 8.99 -0.12 -13.46
CA PRO A 11 8.60 1.22 -13.84
C PRO A 11 9.45 2.32 -13.19
N ARG A 12 9.48 3.51 -13.80
CA ARG A 12 10.28 4.67 -13.36
C ARG A 12 10.05 5.04 -11.91
N THR A 13 8.80 5.02 -11.45
CA THR A 13 8.45 5.38 -10.07
C THR A 13 9.14 4.49 -9.05
N TYR A 14 9.34 3.21 -9.37
CA TYR A 14 10.05 2.27 -8.50
C TYR A 14 11.58 2.42 -8.57
N LYS A 15 12.10 2.93 -9.69
CA LYS A 15 13.51 3.32 -9.89
C LYS A 15 13.87 4.69 -9.29
N LYS A 16 12.95 5.30 -8.53
CA LYS A 16 13.06 6.66 -7.95
C LYS A 16 13.11 7.78 -9.01
N GLU A 17 12.70 7.46 -10.23
CA GLU A 17 12.54 8.42 -11.30
C GLU A 17 11.12 9.00 -11.28
N GLU A 18 10.92 10.12 -11.97
CA GLU A 18 9.63 10.77 -12.05
C GLU A 18 8.72 10.05 -13.06
N HIS A 19 7.46 9.85 -12.72
CA HIS A 19 6.47 9.30 -13.65
C HIS A 19 6.26 10.25 -14.83
N PRO A 20 6.00 9.77 -16.06
CA PRO A 20 5.78 10.64 -17.22
C PRO A 20 4.61 11.62 -17.00
N TYR A 21 3.53 11.17 -16.38
CA TYR A 21 2.28 11.94 -16.25
C TYR A 21 2.03 12.49 -14.83
N ILE A 22 2.42 11.76 -13.79
CA ILE A 22 2.03 12.07 -12.40
C ILE A 22 3.26 12.58 -11.66
N LYS A 23 3.35 13.89 -11.48
CA LYS A 23 4.48 14.55 -10.83
C LYS A 23 4.26 14.66 -9.33
N PHE A 24 5.28 14.38 -8.53
CA PHE A 24 5.19 14.42 -7.07
C PHE A 24 6.44 14.98 -6.41
N ASP A 25 6.25 15.95 -5.51
CA ASP A 25 7.33 16.53 -4.71
C ASP A 25 7.60 15.69 -3.45
N ARG A 26 8.71 14.95 -3.47
CA ARG A 26 9.18 14.13 -2.34
C ARG A 26 9.58 14.97 -1.12
N GLY A 27 9.87 16.25 -1.32
CA GLY A 27 10.18 17.25 -0.29
C GLY A 27 8.94 17.99 0.23
N CYS A 28 7.73 17.47 -0.01
CA CYS A 28 6.47 18.12 0.36
C CYS A 28 6.42 18.62 1.82
N LYS A 29 6.06 19.90 1.99
CA LYS A 29 5.91 20.61 3.28
C LYS A 29 4.51 21.19 3.50
N LEU A 30 3.51 20.69 2.77
CA LEU A 30 2.16 21.30 2.75
C LEU A 30 1.40 21.22 4.08
N CYS A 31 1.79 20.29 4.96
CA CYS A 31 1.16 20.11 6.26
C CYS A 31 2.22 19.87 7.34
N GLU A 32 1.77 19.92 8.60
CA GLU A 32 2.61 19.76 9.79
C GLU A 32 3.47 18.48 9.74
N LEU A 33 2.96 17.40 9.11
CA LEU A 33 3.73 16.16 8.94
C LEU A 33 4.93 16.36 7.99
N GLY A 34 4.74 17.03 6.85
CA GLY A 34 5.81 17.31 5.89
C GLY A 34 6.89 18.23 6.48
N GLU A 35 6.47 19.28 7.19
CA GLU A 35 7.39 20.17 7.91
C GLU A 35 8.21 19.42 8.98
N ARG A 36 7.61 18.45 9.66
CA ARG A 36 8.32 17.61 10.65
C ARG A 36 9.29 16.64 9.99
N VAL A 37 8.90 16.01 8.89
CA VAL A 37 9.81 15.16 8.10
C VAL A 37 11.05 15.97 7.68
N GLN A 38 10.87 17.22 7.25
CA GLN A 38 12.00 18.09 6.96
C GLN A 38 12.87 18.36 8.19
N ARG A 39 12.28 18.80 9.31
CA ARG A 39 13.04 19.06 10.56
C ARG A 39 13.81 17.83 11.03
N HIS A 40 13.18 16.65 10.96
CA HIS A 40 13.82 15.39 11.27
C HIS A 40 15.06 15.14 10.39
N ASN A 41 14.94 15.35 9.08
CA ASN A 41 16.08 15.19 8.17
C ASN A 41 17.21 16.19 8.46
N GLU A 42 16.88 17.45 8.76
CA GLU A 42 17.86 18.48 9.14
C GLU A 42 18.59 18.14 10.45
N GLU A 43 17.87 17.59 11.44
CA GLU A 43 18.45 17.10 12.69
C GLU A 43 19.39 15.92 12.47
N GLN A 44 18.99 14.94 11.63
CA GLN A 44 19.85 13.82 11.25
C GLN A 44 21.13 14.29 10.53
N GLU A 45 21.04 15.34 9.72
CA GLU A 45 22.21 15.92 9.05
C GLU A 45 23.18 16.60 10.02
N LYS A 46 22.70 17.18 11.12
CA LYS A 46 23.53 17.81 12.16
C LYS A 46 24.24 16.80 13.07
N GLN A 47 23.76 15.56 13.16
CA GLN A 47 24.41 14.56 13.98
C GLN A 47 25.82 14.24 13.45
N PRO A 48 26.86 14.25 14.30
CA PRO A 48 28.19 13.82 13.91
C PRO A 48 28.09 12.38 13.37
N ARG A 49 28.88 12.05 12.35
CA ARG A 49 28.94 10.69 11.80
C ARG A 49 29.50 9.75 12.88
N ALA A 50 28.64 9.30 13.79
CA ALA A 50 28.97 8.19 14.67
C ALA A 50 29.29 6.99 13.75
N LYS A 51 30.42 6.33 13.99
CA LYS A 51 31.02 5.30 13.11
C LYS A 51 30.07 4.17 12.65
N TYR A 52 28.86 4.04 13.20
CA TYR A 52 28.00 2.87 13.03
C TYR A 52 26.49 3.14 12.86
N LYS A 53 26.00 4.38 12.79
CA LYS A 53 24.59 4.66 12.46
C LYS A 53 24.48 5.42 11.14
N GLN A 54 23.91 4.78 10.12
CA GLN A 54 23.51 5.47 8.89
C GLN A 54 22.48 6.55 9.25
N LYS A 55 22.64 7.73 8.66
CA LYS A 55 21.64 8.81 8.74
C LYS A 55 20.42 8.35 7.98
N GLU A 56 19.32 8.15 8.68
CA GLU A 56 18.06 7.76 8.05
C GLU A 56 17.29 9.01 7.66
N LYS A 57 17.16 9.24 6.35
CA LYS A 57 16.30 10.29 5.82
C LYS A 57 14.92 9.73 5.57
N VAL A 58 13.90 10.53 5.84
CA VAL A 58 12.49 10.21 5.61
C VAL A 58 11.97 11.12 4.51
N TYR A 59 11.21 10.58 3.58
CA TYR A 59 10.66 11.32 2.45
C TYR A 59 9.14 11.18 2.42
N SER A 60 8.50 12.16 1.77
CA SER A 60 7.11 11.98 1.35
C SER A 60 7.06 11.03 0.15
N VAL A 61 5.93 10.35 0.03
CA VAL A 61 5.78 9.20 -0.85
C VAL A 61 4.55 9.40 -1.72
N GLY A 62 4.77 9.63 -3.02
CA GLY A 62 3.74 9.78 -4.05
C GLY A 62 3.29 8.42 -4.61
N GLY A 63 2.30 8.43 -5.50
CA GLY A 63 1.85 7.22 -6.19
C GLY A 63 2.94 6.54 -7.01
N ALA A 64 2.83 5.23 -7.19
CA ALA A 64 3.73 4.43 -8.00
C ALA A 64 2.95 3.34 -8.76
N GLY A 65 3.38 3.03 -9.97
CA GLY A 65 2.72 2.07 -10.84
C GLY A 65 3.38 2.01 -12.22
N PRO A 66 2.67 1.51 -13.25
CA PRO A 66 3.20 1.38 -14.61
C PRO A 66 3.43 2.75 -15.25
N ASP A 67 4.45 2.86 -16.11
CA ASP A 67 4.76 4.12 -16.80
C ASP A 67 3.65 4.57 -17.78
N ASN A 68 2.89 3.61 -18.31
CA ASN A 68 1.68 3.84 -19.09
C ASN A 68 0.45 3.58 -18.22
N LEU A 69 -0.33 4.62 -17.95
CA LEU A 69 -1.50 4.54 -17.08
C LEU A 69 -2.61 3.63 -17.63
N ASN A 70 -2.63 3.35 -18.94
CA ASN A 70 -3.59 2.40 -19.52
C ASN A 70 -3.32 0.94 -19.09
N ASP A 71 -2.12 0.62 -18.61
CA ASP A 71 -1.75 -0.72 -18.18
C ASP A 71 -2.25 -1.04 -16.76
N VAL A 72 -2.81 -0.05 -16.06
CA VAL A 72 -3.34 -0.21 -14.71
C VAL A 72 -4.61 -1.08 -14.76
N LYS A 73 -4.60 -2.18 -14.00
CA LYS A 73 -5.73 -3.11 -13.80
C LYS A 73 -6.36 -2.99 -12.42
N LEU A 74 -5.66 -2.40 -11.45
CA LEU A 74 -6.14 -2.16 -10.10
C LEU A 74 -5.51 -0.90 -9.51
N ILE A 75 -6.33 0.00 -8.95
CA ILE A 75 -5.85 1.10 -8.13
C ILE A 75 -5.91 0.68 -6.66
N ILE A 76 -4.86 0.95 -5.89
CA ILE A 76 -4.76 0.64 -4.47
C ILE A 76 -4.53 1.94 -3.70
N LEU A 77 -5.47 2.27 -2.80
CA LEU A 77 -5.37 3.42 -1.91
C LEU A 77 -5.18 2.95 -0.46
N SER A 78 -4.03 3.24 0.14
CA SER A 78 -3.77 2.97 1.55
C SER A 78 -3.74 4.25 2.40
N ASP A 79 -3.56 4.11 3.71
CA ASP A 79 -3.68 5.20 4.67
C ASP A 79 -2.53 6.22 4.54
N PHE A 80 -1.30 5.75 4.71
CA PHE A 80 -0.08 6.57 4.76
C PHE A 80 1.17 5.68 4.62
N PRO A 81 2.34 6.26 4.25
CA PRO A 81 3.53 5.47 4.06
C PRO A 81 4.13 4.97 5.37
N GLY A 82 4.58 3.72 5.37
CA GLY A 82 5.37 3.13 6.45
C GLY A 82 6.79 3.68 6.52
N HIS A 83 7.51 3.32 7.58
CA HIS A 83 8.91 3.72 7.79
C HIS A 83 9.81 3.35 6.60
N TYR A 84 9.77 2.09 6.15
CA TYR A 84 10.55 1.63 5.00
C TYR A 84 10.18 2.31 3.67
N GLU A 85 8.89 2.61 3.43
CA GLU A 85 8.43 3.35 2.25
C GLU A 85 9.03 4.75 2.22
N SER A 86 9.07 5.35 3.41
CA SER A 86 9.51 6.72 3.58
C SER A 86 11.03 6.85 3.56
N SER A 87 11.78 5.85 4.05
CA SER A 87 13.25 5.88 3.97
C SER A 87 13.78 5.64 2.56
N GLU A 88 13.10 4.78 1.79
CA GLU A 88 13.45 4.53 0.39
C GLU A 88 12.87 5.55 -0.60
N SER A 89 11.93 6.41 -0.14
CA SER A 89 11.16 7.33 -0.99
C SER A 89 10.41 6.60 -2.11
N ASN A 90 9.72 5.51 -1.76
CA ASN A 90 8.98 4.69 -2.71
C ASN A 90 7.65 4.21 -2.10
N CYS A 91 6.59 4.18 -2.91
CA CYS A 91 5.21 3.94 -2.45
C CYS A 91 5.01 2.59 -1.78
N PHE A 92 5.86 1.61 -2.07
CA PHE A 92 6.00 0.36 -1.36
C PHE A 92 7.46 -0.08 -1.52
N PRO A 93 8.26 -0.28 -0.44
CA PRO A 93 9.65 -0.65 -0.56
C PRO A 93 9.72 -1.99 -1.28
N MET A 94 10.66 -2.05 -2.21
CA MET A 94 10.92 -3.12 -3.18
C MET A 94 11.36 -4.44 -2.57
N VAL A 95 10.96 -4.74 -1.33
CA VAL A 95 11.39 -5.97 -0.70
C VAL A 95 10.36 -7.04 -1.02
N ASP A 96 10.52 -7.62 -2.21
CA ASP A 96 10.03 -8.97 -2.44
C ASP A 96 10.45 -9.85 -1.27
N ILE A 97 9.59 -10.79 -0.94
CA ILE A 97 9.90 -11.89 -0.01
C ILE A 97 11.16 -12.66 -0.51
N LEU A 98 11.59 -12.44 -1.76
CA LEU A 98 12.53 -13.27 -2.51
C LEU A 98 13.92 -12.70 -2.78
N GLN A 99 14.27 -11.44 -2.45
CA GLN A 99 15.58 -10.90 -2.87
C GLN A 99 16.79 -11.20 -1.97
N ASN A 100 16.61 -11.74 -0.75
CA ASN A 100 17.77 -12.21 0.03
C ASN A 100 17.94 -13.72 -0.14
N GLN A 101 18.91 -14.13 -0.96
CA GLN A 101 19.40 -15.52 -1.05
C GLN A 101 19.79 -16.10 0.33
N GLU A 102 20.17 -15.25 1.30
CA GLU A 102 20.39 -15.66 2.70
C GLU A 102 19.10 -15.95 3.48
N THR A 103 17.98 -15.28 3.15
CA THR A 103 16.68 -15.51 3.82
C THR A 103 16.06 -16.83 3.34
N ARG A 104 16.30 -17.23 2.08
CA ARG A 104 16.01 -18.59 1.58
C ARG A 104 16.71 -19.69 2.40
N LYS A 105 17.95 -19.44 2.88
CA LYS A 105 18.68 -20.39 3.75
C LYS A 105 18.10 -20.52 5.16
N LYS A 106 17.27 -19.56 5.61
CA LYS A 106 16.69 -19.52 6.97
C LYS A 106 15.21 -19.93 7.04
N GLY A 107 14.62 -20.39 5.93
CA GLY A 107 13.32 -21.08 5.89
C GLY A 107 12.06 -20.22 6.14
N LEU A 108 12.19 -19.01 6.66
CA LEU A 108 11.05 -18.13 6.95
C LEU A 108 10.81 -17.11 5.83
N LEU A 109 9.81 -17.37 4.99
CA LEU A 109 9.29 -16.43 3.99
C LEU A 109 8.33 -15.42 4.66
N LYS A 110 8.82 -14.62 5.61
CA LYS A 110 8.00 -13.59 6.23
C LYS A 110 7.72 -12.46 5.23
N PRO A 111 6.47 -11.97 5.10
CA PRO A 111 6.25 -10.67 4.50
C PRO A 111 7.00 -9.63 5.32
N ARG A 112 8.06 -9.04 4.76
CA ARG A 112 8.89 -8.04 5.46
C ARG A 112 8.09 -6.79 5.83
N ASN A 113 7.02 -6.51 5.11
CA ASN A 113 6.14 -5.35 5.31
C ASN A 113 4.74 -5.59 4.73
N ALA A 114 3.85 -4.64 5.02
CA ALA A 114 2.46 -4.63 4.52
C ALA A 114 2.34 -4.79 3.00
N GLY A 115 3.25 -4.16 2.25
CA GLY A 115 3.31 -4.24 0.79
C GLY A 115 3.62 -5.62 0.26
N SER A 116 4.63 -6.28 0.83
CA SER A 116 5.01 -7.63 0.43
C SER A 116 3.88 -8.63 0.67
N PHE A 117 3.11 -8.46 1.75
CA PHE A 117 1.93 -9.27 2.04
C PHE A 117 0.80 -9.02 1.03
N LEU A 118 0.48 -7.76 0.75
CA LEU A 118 -0.54 -7.40 -0.23
C LEU A 118 -0.19 -7.89 -1.64
N ARG A 119 1.07 -7.73 -2.06
CA ARG A 119 1.58 -8.20 -3.36
C ARG A 119 1.41 -9.70 -3.51
N MET A 120 1.84 -10.47 -2.51
CA MET A 120 1.67 -11.92 -2.50
C MET A 120 0.18 -12.30 -2.58
N ALA A 121 -0.69 -11.59 -1.84
CA ALA A 121 -2.11 -11.87 -1.86
C ALA A 121 -2.75 -11.63 -3.23
N LEU A 122 -2.46 -10.48 -3.85
CA LEU A 122 -2.98 -10.14 -5.18
C LEU A 122 -2.40 -11.02 -6.28
N SER A 123 -1.11 -11.37 -6.20
CA SER A 123 -0.48 -12.30 -7.14
C SER A 123 -1.10 -13.70 -7.05
N ASN A 124 -1.27 -14.25 -5.83
CA ASN A 124 -1.82 -15.59 -5.65
C ASN A 124 -3.32 -15.67 -6.00
N MET A 125 -4.10 -14.63 -5.72
CA MET A 125 -5.55 -14.65 -5.94
C MET A 125 -5.95 -14.27 -7.36
N TYR A 126 -5.20 -13.37 -8.01
CA TYR A 126 -5.60 -12.72 -9.25
C TYR A 126 -4.51 -12.69 -10.32
N ASN A 127 -3.35 -13.31 -10.07
CA ASN A 127 -2.20 -13.27 -10.97
C ASN A 127 -1.75 -11.84 -11.32
N LEU A 128 -1.98 -10.88 -10.41
CA LEU A 128 -1.57 -9.48 -10.61
C LEU A 128 -0.11 -9.29 -10.21
N ASN A 129 0.66 -8.67 -11.09
CA ASN A 129 1.95 -8.09 -10.77
C ASN A 129 1.75 -6.66 -10.28
N THR A 130 1.85 -6.45 -8.96
CA THR A 130 1.56 -5.12 -8.39
C THR A 130 2.58 -4.02 -8.73
N TYR A 131 3.61 -4.31 -9.54
CA TYR A 131 4.49 -3.28 -10.12
C TYR A 131 3.96 -2.77 -11.47
N THR A 132 3.46 -3.68 -12.32
CA THR A 132 3.12 -3.40 -13.72
C THR A 132 1.62 -3.43 -14.01
N ASP A 133 0.81 -3.95 -13.08
CA ASP A 133 -0.65 -4.02 -13.22
C ASP A 133 -1.38 -3.12 -12.21
N CYS A 134 -0.69 -2.58 -11.20
CA CYS A 134 -1.34 -1.81 -10.14
C CYS A 134 -0.80 -0.40 -10.04
N TRP A 135 -1.70 0.57 -9.88
CA TRP A 135 -1.34 1.90 -9.40
C TRP A 135 -1.55 1.97 -7.89
N ILE A 136 -0.50 2.26 -7.14
CA ILE A 136 -0.54 2.21 -5.68
C ILE A 136 -0.22 3.57 -5.08
N THR A 137 -1.06 4.01 -4.14
CA THR A 137 -0.94 5.32 -3.55
C THR A 137 -1.47 5.39 -2.12
N ASN A 138 -1.17 6.52 -1.45
CA ASN A 138 -1.55 6.78 -0.08
C ASN A 138 -2.46 8.00 0.04
N ALA A 139 -3.41 7.95 0.97
CA ALA A 139 -4.29 9.06 1.32
C ALA A 139 -3.51 10.22 1.95
N VAL A 140 -2.55 9.91 2.82
CA VAL A 140 -1.57 10.87 3.34
C VAL A 140 -0.20 10.51 2.78
N LYS A 141 0.46 11.44 2.08
CA LYS A 141 1.77 11.19 1.45
C LYS A 141 2.95 11.29 2.41
N CYS A 142 2.77 11.90 3.58
CA CYS A 142 3.83 12.09 4.58
C CYS A 142 3.77 10.98 5.64
N ASN A 143 4.93 10.50 6.08
CA ASN A 143 5.01 9.60 7.24
C ASN A 143 4.59 10.34 8.52
N PRO A 144 3.70 9.77 9.35
CA PRO A 144 3.34 10.39 10.62
C PRO A 144 4.45 10.38 11.68
N LEU A 145 5.51 9.59 11.48
CA LEU A 145 6.52 9.24 12.47
C LEU A 145 5.83 8.68 13.73
N GLU A 146 5.84 9.45 14.82
CA GLU A 146 5.19 9.10 16.09
C GLU A 146 3.88 9.88 16.32
N ASP A 147 3.49 10.76 15.40
CA ASP A 147 2.33 11.64 15.57
C ASP A 147 1.01 10.98 15.15
N THR A 148 -0.10 11.53 15.64
CA THR A 148 -1.44 11.17 15.20
C THR A 148 -1.83 11.95 13.95
N ILE A 149 -2.35 11.24 12.95
CA ILE A 149 -2.86 11.88 11.74
C ILE A 149 -4.20 12.59 12.04
N LYS A 150 -4.19 13.92 11.95
CA LYS A 150 -5.38 14.76 12.06
C LYS A 150 -6.10 14.87 10.71
N GLU A 151 -7.38 14.51 10.68
CA GLU A 151 -8.18 14.51 9.45
C GLU A 151 -8.33 15.91 8.83
N SER A 152 -8.59 16.92 9.66
CA SER A 152 -8.84 18.30 9.20
C SER A 152 -7.61 18.98 8.60
N SER A 153 -6.41 18.73 9.14
CA SER A 153 -5.18 19.43 8.74
C SER A 153 -4.25 18.60 7.86
N HIS A 154 -4.21 17.27 8.00
CA HIS A 154 -3.29 16.42 7.23
C HIS A 154 -4.00 15.80 6.03
N LEU A 155 -5.10 15.07 6.27
CA LEU A 155 -5.79 14.33 5.21
C LEU A 155 -6.38 15.27 4.15
N LYS A 156 -7.14 16.29 4.57
CA LYS A 156 -7.78 17.23 3.61
C LYS A 156 -6.76 17.95 2.72
N LYS A 157 -5.71 18.53 3.32
CA LYS A 157 -4.66 19.25 2.57
C LYS A 157 -3.90 18.32 1.61
N CYS A 158 -3.59 17.12 2.07
CA CYS A 158 -2.90 16.13 1.26
C CYS A 158 -3.76 15.65 0.09
N ASN A 159 -5.05 15.39 0.36
CA ASN A 159 -5.99 14.99 -0.69
C ASN A 159 -6.16 16.09 -1.74
N SER A 160 -6.40 17.34 -1.32
CA SER A 160 -6.68 18.42 -2.25
C SER A 160 -5.49 18.76 -3.15
N LYS A 161 -4.25 18.62 -2.67
CA LYS A 161 -3.06 18.97 -3.45
C LYS A 161 -2.50 17.81 -4.27
N TRP A 162 -2.48 16.60 -3.70
CA TRP A 162 -1.83 15.46 -4.34
C TRP A 162 -2.83 14.44 -4.84
N LEU A 163 -3.65 13.88 -3.94
CA LEU A 163 -4.47 12.72 -4.27
C LEU A 163 -5.55 13.02 -5.32
N ALA A 164 -6.21 14.18 -5.24
CA ALA A 164 -7.25 14.56 -6.19
C ALA A 164 -6.69 14.72 -7.61
N ASN A 165 -5.51 15.35 -7.74
CA ASN A 165 -4.85 15.51 -9.04
C ASN A 165 -4.38 14.16 -9.61
N GLU A 166 -3.88 13.29 -8.74
CA GLU A 166 -3.47 11.93 -9.11
C GLU A 166 -4.67 11.10 -9.60
N PHE A 167 -5.80 11.15 -8.91
CA PHE A 167 -7.02 10.46 -9.34
C PHE A 167 -7.63 11.05 -10.59
N ALA A 168 -7.62 12.38 -10.77
CA ALA A 168 -8.08 13.00 -12.01
C ALA A 168 -7.30 12.46 -13.22
N LEU A 169 -5.97 12.33 -13.11
CA LEU A 169 -5.15 11.73 -14.15
C LEU A 169 -5.44 10.24 -14.34
N LEU A 170 -5.71 9.47 -13.27
CA LEU A 170 -6.10 8.05 -13.42
C LEU A 170 -7.50 7.91 -14.05
N ASP A 171 -8.40 8.85 -13.81
CA ASP A 171 -9.73 8.87 -14.38
C ASP A 171 -9.70 9.16 -15.89
N ASP A 172 -8.75 9.96 -16.37
CA ASP A 172 -8.57 10.22 -17.80
C ASP A 172 -8.11 8.98 -18.59
N TYR A 173 -7.32 8.09 -17.97
CA TYR A 173 -6.71 6.94 -18.66
C TYR A 173 -7.41 5.61 -18.38
N CYS A 174 -7.88 5.41 -17.15
CA CYS A 174 -8.42 4.13 -16.72
C CYS A 174 -9.67 4.30 -15.83
N PRO A 175 -10.75 4.94 -16.30
CA PRO A 175 -11.88 5.41 -15.48
C PRO A 175 -12.72 4.32 -14.82
N THR A 176 -12.66 3.09 -15.33
CA THR A 176 -13.47 1.94 -14.85
C THR A 176 -12.68 0.94 -14.02
N VAL A 177 -11.37 1.13 -13.92
CA VAL A 177 -10.48 0.22 -13.18
C VAL A 177 -10.90 0.16 -11.71
N PRO A 178 -10.97 -1.05 -11.11
CA PRO A 178 -11.37 -1.21 -9.73
C PRO A 178 -10.43 -0.51 -8.75
N LEU A 179 -10.99 -0.13 -7.60
CA LEU A 179 -10.29 0.53 -6.50
C LEU A 179 -10.31 -0.36 -5.25
N LEU A 180 -9.13 -0.76 -4.78
CA LEU A 180 -8.94 -1.38 -3.47
C LEU A 180 -8.56 -0.31 -2.43
N VAL A 181 -9.41 -0.16 -1.42
CA VAL A 181 -9.26 0.83 -0.35
C VAL A 181 -8.85 0.13 0.94
N ALA A 182 -7.60 0.33 1.34
CA ALA A 182 -6.93 -0.44 2.38
C ALA A 182 -6.62 0.42 3.61
N GLY A 183 -7.64 0.60 4.46
CA GLY A 183 -7.52 1.34 5.72
C GLY A 183 -8.58 2.42 5.96
N THR A 184 -8.63 2.93 7.18
CA THR A 184 -9.67 3.87 7.61
C THR A 184 -9.44 5.29 7.09
N LEU A 185 -8.19 5.74 6.97
CA LEU A 185 -7.87 7.04 6.39
C LEU A 185 -8.02 7.02 4.87
N ALA A 186 -7.66 5.90 4.23
CA ALA A 186 -7.96 5.62 2.83
C ALA A 186 -9.46 5.72 2.55
N PHE A 187 -10.29 5.09 3.39
CA PHE A 187 -11.74 5.17 3.28
C PHE A 187 -12.26 6.61 3.47
N LYS A 188 -11.76 7.34 4.46
CA LYS A 188 -12.13 8.75 4.66
C LYS A 188 -11.74 9.62 3.46
N ALA A 189 -10.65 9.30 2.77
CA ALA A 189 -10.24 10.03 1.58
C ALA A 189 -11.25 9.90 0.43
N LEU A 190 -11.98 8.79 0.32
CA LEU A 190 -13.00 8.58 -0.71
C LEU A 190 -14.07 9.66 -0.70
N SER A 191 -14.52 10.11 0.47
CA SER A 191 -15.52 11.18 0.58
C SER A 191 -15.05 12.52 0.02
N ASN A 192 -13.73 12.72 -0.14
CA ASN A 192 -13.15 13.89 -0.79
C ASN A 192 -12.93 13.67 -2.29
N LEU A 193 -12.67 12.44 -2.71
CA LEU A 193 -12.46 12.07 -4.12
C LEU A 193 -13.78 11.91 -4.89
N TYR A 194 -14.81 11.41 -4.23
CA TYR A 194 -16.14 11.10 -4.78
C TYR A 194 -17.22 11.81 -3.95
N PRO A 195 -17.36 13.15 -4.07
CA PRO A 195 -18.29 13.93 -3.26
C PRO A 195 -19.75 13.48 -3.41
N GLU A 196 -20.13 13.03 -4.60
CA GLU A 196 -21.45 12.49 -4.93
C GLU A 196 -21.77 11.19 -4.17
N SER A 197 -20.74 10.43 -3.83
CA SER A 197 -20.86 9.17 -3.08
C SER A 197 -20.78 9.37 -1.56
N LYS A 198 -20.63 10.60 -1.07
CA LYS A 198 -20.37 10.90 0.35
C LYS A 198 -21.49 10.46 1.29
N THR A 199 -22.76 10.64 0.90
CA THR A 199 -23.90 10.22 1.73
C THR A 199 -23.91 8.71 1.92
N LEU A 200 -23.73 7.96 0.83
CA LEU A 200 -23.65 6.50 0.82
C LEU A 200 -22.49 6.00 1.70
N LEU A 201 -21.29 6.56 1.52
CA LEU A 201 -20.11 6.20 2.29
C LEU A 201 -20.29 6.48 3.79
N LYS A 202 -21.00 7.56 4.15
CA LYS A 202 -21.32 7.88 5.54
C LYS A 202 -22.31 6.89 6.14
N GLU A 203 -23.34 6.51 5.39
CA GLU A 203 -24.36 5.54 5.82
C GLU A 203 -23.73 4.18 6.10
N TYR A 204 -22.91 3.67 5.19
CA TYR A 204 -22.28 2.36 5.35
C TYR A 204 -21.14 2.39 6.38
N GLY A 205 -20.42 3.51 6.44
CA GLY A 205 -19.19 3.62 7.21
C GLY A 205 -18.11 2.64 6.74
N PHE A 206 -16.96 2.67 7.41
CA PHE A 206 -15.82 1.82 7.02
C PHE A 206 -16.16 0.33 7.09
N ASN A 207 -16.68 -0.14 8.23
CA ASN A 207 -16.94 -1.57 8.44
C ASN A 207 -18.10 -2.10 7.56
N GLY A 208 -19.17 -1.32 7.38
CA GLY A 208 -20.30 -1.71 6.54
C GLY A 208 -20.01 -1.64 5.04
N SER A 209 -18.94 -0.95 4.65
CA SER A 209 -18.44 -0.94 3.26
C SER A 209 -17.56 -2.14 2.93
N ARG A 210 -16.98 -2.83 3.93
CA ARG A 210 -16.19 -4.03 3.69
C ARG A 210 -17.10 -5.16 3.20
N ARG A 211 -16.57 -6.03 2.33
CA ARG A 211 -17.27 -7.22 1.81
C ARG A 211 -18.58 -6.89 1.09
N ARG A 212 -18.65 -5.72 0.46
CA ARG A 212 -19.70 -5.37 -0.48
C ARG A 212 -19.21 -5.59 -1.90
N SER A 213 -19.97 -6.32 -2.69
CA SER A 213 -19.70 -6.54 -4.12
C SER A 213 -20.29 -5.46 -5.01
N ASN A 214 -21.18 -4.62 -4.46
CA ASN A 214 -21.96 -3.64 -5.21
C ASN A 214 -21.58 -2.19 -4.89
N LEU A 215 -20.46 -1.95 -4.19
CA LEU A 215 -19.99 -0.59 -3.94
C LEU A 215 -19.30 -0.07 -5.20
N ILE A 216 -19.97 0.82 -5.92
CA ILE A 216 -19.47 1.48 -7.11
C ILE A 216 -19.39 2.98 -6.80
N LEU A 217 -18.24 3.59 -7.05
CA LEU A 217 -18.01 5.02 -6.84
C LEU A 217 -17.83 5.73 -8.18
N GLY A 218 -18.14 7.03 -8.21
CA GLY A 218 -18.13 7.85 -9.42
C GLY A 218 -19.49 7.91 -10.12
N THR A 219 -19.58 8.77 -11.13
CA THR A 219 -20.76 8.92 -12.00
C THR A 219 -20.34 9.05 -13.47
N GLY A 220 -21.22 8.66 -14.38
CA GLY A 220 -20.98 8.77 -15.82
C GLY A 220 -19.84 7.85 -16.29
N PRO A 221 -18.82 8.38 -17.00
CA PRO A 221 -17.73 7.57 -17.53
C PRO A 221 -16.81 7.02 -16.43
N ILE A 222 -16.77 7.67 -15.26
CA ILE A 222 -16.01 7.22 -14.09
C ILE A 222 -16.94 6.35 -13.25
N SER A 223 -16.72 5.03 -13.30
CA SER A 223 -17.51 4.06 -12.55
C SER A 223 -16.60 2.94 -12.08
N ARG A 224 -16.17 3.02 -10.82
CA ARG A 224 -15.16 2.11 -10.27
C ARG A 224 -15.76 1.18 -9.23
N GLY A 225 -15.67 -0.12 -9.52
CA GLY A 225 -15.89 -1.14 -8.50
C GLY A 225 -14.93 -0.94 -7.33
N THR A 226 -15.47 -0.70 -6.13
CA THR A 226 -14.67 -0.34 -4.95
C THR A 226 -14.76 -1.42 -3.89
N VAL A 227 -13.61 -1.94 -3.48
CA VAL A 227 -13.50 -2.93 -2.41
C VAL A 227 -12.79 -2.32 -1.22
N VAL A 228 -13.39 -2.40 -0.03
CA VAL A 228 -12.81 -1.88 1.21
C VAL A 228 -12.27 -3.05 2.06
N THR A 229 -11.03 -2.92 2.51
CA THR A 229 -10.36 -3.90 3.38
C THR A 229 -9.63 -3.21 4.55
N PHE A 230 -9.24 -3.99 5.55
CA PHE A 230 -8.34 -3.51 6.59
C PHE A 230 -6.97 -3.17 6.02
N ASN A 231 -6.29 -2.22 6.66
CA ASN A 231 -4.91 -1.88 6.29
C ASN A 231 -4.01 -3.14 6.44
N PRO A 232 -3.30 -3.56 5.37
CA PRO A 232 -2.48 -4.77 5.37
C PRO A 232 -1.36 -4.72 6.42
N ALA A 233 -0.93 -3.54 6.89
CA ALA A 233 0.05 -3.41 7.95
C ALA A 233 -0.43 -3.96 9.30
N ARG A 234 -1.74 -3.95 9.57
CA ARG A 234 -2.29 -4.58 10.79
C ARG A 234 -2.25 -6.10 10.67
N ILE A 235 -2.52 -6.61 9.47
CA ILE A 235 -2.57 -8.05 9.19
C ILE A 235 -1.16 -8.65 9.16
N ALA A 236 -0.22 -8.01 8.45
CA ALA A 236 1.18 -8.41 8.41
C ALA A 236 1.85 -8.40 9.81
N ARG A 237 1.36 -7.59 10.75
CA ARG A 237 1.85 -7.59 12.15
C ARG A 237 1.19 -8.64 13.05
N SER A 238 0.11 -9.26 12.59
CA SER A 238 -0.64 -10.27 13.33
C SER A 238 -0.17 -11.70 13.06
N GLU A 239 1.06 -11.87 12.56
CA GLU A 239 1.70 -13.18 12.37
C GLU A 239 1.58 -14.07 13.61
N PRO A 240 1.34 -15.40 13.45
CA PRO A 240 1.31 -16.34 14.56
C PRO A 240 2.65 -16.33 15.31
N ARG A 241 2.70 -15.66 16.46
CA ARG A 241 3.92 -15.56 17.28
C ARG A 241 4.40 -16.91 17.83
N ILE A 242 3.51 -17.90 17.89
CA ILE A 242 3.76 -19.24 18.47
C ILE A 242 4.86 -19.99 17.71
N GLU A 243 4.85 -19.94 16.38
CA GLU A 243 5.86 -20.63 15.55
C GLU A 243 7.22 -19.95 15.65
N SER A 244 7.24 -18.62 15.74
CA SER A 244 8.47 -17.85 15.89
C SER A 244 9.15 -18.04 17.25
N SER A 245 8.39 -18.16 18.35
CA SER A 245 8.93 -18.41 19.68
C SER A 245 9.47 -19.83 19.83
N ILE A 246 8.78 -20.84 19.27
CA ILE A 246 9.27 -22.23 19.20
C ILE A 246 10.55 -22.31 18.34
N SER A 247 10.61 -21.64 17.18
CA SER A 247 11.82 -21.63 16.33
C SER A 247 13.04 -21.07 17.07
N SER A 248 12.85 -20.01 17.86
CA SER A 248 13.93 -19.37 18.62
C SER A 248 14.41 -20.23 19.79
N LYS A 249 13.50 -20.97 20.44
CA LYS A 249 13.80 -21.82 21.59
C LYS A 249 14.43 -23.17 21.18
N TYR A 250 14.03 -23.74 20.04
CA TYR A 250 14.43 -25.09 19.63
C TYR A 250 15.29 -25.13 18.36
N LYS A 251 15.70 -23.97 17.83
CA LYS A 251 16.44 -23.86 16.54
C LYS A 251 15.74 -24.59 15.38
N LEU A 252 14.42 -24.75 15.46
CA LEU A 252 13.63 -25.36 14.40
C LEU A 252 13.47 -24.36 13.25
N SER A 253 13.88 -24.76 12.05
CA SER A 253 13.55 -24.00 10.84
C SER A 253 12.08 -24.26 10.51
N VAL A 254 11.19 -23.32 10.86
CA VAL A 254 9.80 -23.36 10.37
C VAL A 254 9.86 -22.97 8.90
N THR A 255 9.68 -23.96 8.02
CA THR A 255 10.04 -23.86 6.59
C THR A 255 8.88 -23.53 5.65
N SER A 256 7.65 -23.32 6.14
CA SER A 256 6.54 -23.12 5.23
C SER A 256 5.56 -22.05 5.67
N ASN A 257 5.18 -21.23 4.69
CA ASN A 257 4.09 -20.26 4.77
C ASN A 257 2.72 -20.97 4.70
N ASP A 258 2.60 -22.19 5.20
CA ASP A 258 1.37 -22.99 5.06
C ASP A 258 0.19 -22.34 5.79
N TRP A 259 0.45 -21.50 6.80
CA TRP A 259 -0.56 -20.68 7.47
C TRP A 259 -1.12 -19.54 6.62
N LEU A 260 -0.46 -19.17 5.51
CA LEU A 260 -0.93 -18.15 4.58
C LEU A 260 -1.90 -18.74 3.56
N TYR A 261 -1.68 -19.99 3.14
CA TYR A 261 -2.45 -20.64 2.08
C TYR A 261 -2.58 -22.15 2.32
N PRO A 262 -3.76 -22.65 2.77
CA PRO A 262 -4.96 -21.88 3.11
C PRO A 262 -4.81 -21.12 4.45
N PRO A 263 -5.35 -19.90 4.58
CA PRO A 263 -5.28 -19.17 5.84
C PRO A 263 -6.12 -19.85 6.92
N ILE A 264 -5.64 -19.82 8.17
CA ILE A 264 -6.38 -20.37 9.33
C ILE A 264 -7.75 -19.66 9.42
N PRO A 265 -8.89 -20.37 9.40
CA PRO A 265 -10.21 -19.77 9.46
C PRO A 265 -10.37 -18.85 10.68
N GLY A 266 -10.90 -17.64 10.47
CA GLY A 266 -11.09 -16.62 11.51
C GLY A 266 -9.84 -15.84 11.89
N SER A 267 -8.65 -16.22 11.39
CA SER A 267 -7.44 -15.43 11.58
C SER A 267 -7.55 -14.07 10.87
N PRO A 268 -6.78 -13.04 11.29
CA PRO A 268 -6.73 -11.76 10.59
C PRO A 268 -6.39 -11.92 9.09
N VAL A 269 -5.57 -12.91 8.74
CA VAL A 269 -5.18 -13.23 7.36
C VAL A 269 -6.38 -13.79 6.60
N ASP A 270 -7.13 -14.74 7.16
CA ASP A 270 -8.37 -15.25 6.56
C ASP A 270 -9.39 -14.13 6.34
N LEU A 271 -9.58 -13.25 7.32
CA LEU A 271 -10.49 -12.11 7.20
C LEU A 271 -10.07 -11.14 6.10
N PHE A 272 -8.77 -10.89 5.95
CA PHE A 272 -8.20 -10.06 4.89
C PHE A 272 -8.39 -10.69 3.51
N ILE A 273 -8.06 -11.98 3.34
CA ILE A 273 -8.26 -12.71 2.08
C ILE A 273 -9.75 -12.74 1.70
N LYS A 274 -10.65 -12.94 2.68
CA LYS A 274 -12.10 -12.85 2.45
C LYS A 274 -12.55 -11.47 1.99
N ASP A 275 -11.98 -10.39 2.51
CA ASP A 275 -12.27 -9.04 2.02
C ASP A 275 -11.81 -8.89 0.56
N LEU A 276 -10.62 -9.39 0.23
CA LEU A 276 -10.06 -9.29 -1.13
C LEU A 276 -10.86 -10.07 -2.16
N ARG A 277 -11.54 -11.16 -1.81
CA ARG A 277 -12.41 -11.95 -2.73
C ARG A 277 -13.50 -11.12 -3.40
N PHE A 278 -13.84 -9.96 -2.85
CA PHE A 278 -14.80 -9.05 -3.47
C PHE A 278 -14.24 -8.30 -4.68
N LEU A 279 -12.94 -8.43 -4.99
CA LEU A 279 -12.35 -7.96 -6.24
C LEU A 279 -12.65 -8.89 -7.43
N THR A 280 -13.02 -10.16 -7.18
CA THR A 280 -13.29 -11.16 -8.24
C THR A 280 -14.20 -10.62 -9.34
N PRO A 281 -15.37 -10.01 -9.08
CA PRO A 281 -16.25 -9.54 -10.14
C PRO A 281 -15.62 -8.48 -11.07
N PHE A 282 -14.60 -7.76 -10.59
CA PHE A 282 -13.95 -6.68 -11.33
C PHE A 282 -12.65 -7.10 -12.02
N LEU A 283 -12.01 -8.19 -11.58
CA LEU A 283 -10.73 -8.68 -12.09
C LEU A 283 -10.81 -10.00 -12.87
N SER A 284 -11.96 -10.70 -12.85
CA SER A 284 -12.10 -12.01 -13.52
C SER A 284 -12.44 -11.90 -15.01
N CYS A 285 -12.68 -10.69 -15.51
CA CYS A 285 -13.09 -10.43 -16.90
C CYS A 285 -11.97 -9.85 -17.78
N SER A 286 -10.73 -9.84 -17.29
CA SER A 286 -9.55 -9.28 -17.97
C SER A 286 -8.53 -10.34 -18.35
#